data_AF-H0F475-F1
#
_entry.id   AF-H0F475-F1
#
_cell.length_a   1.000
_cell.length_b   1.000
_cell.length_c   1.000
_cell.angle_alpha   90.00
_cell.angle_beta   90.00
_cell.angle_gamma   90.00
#
_symmetry.space_group_name_H-M   'P 1'
#
loop_
_entity.id
_entity.type
_entity.pdbx_description
1 polymer ?
#
loop_
_entity_poly.entity_id
_entity_poly.type
_entity_poly.pdbx_seq_one_letter_code
_entity_poly.pdbx_strand_id
1 'polypeptide(L)'
;MAAKHRRPLAALLLIAACASASAHADDDCVARVDAELARIKQAQDVQRTREAANELQLNKELCQGRLDLLDARFALSDDFEACRRKGVAFSDQVVRTLSGASDDLTGMKASWIRTCGLQMKD
;
A
#
# COMPACT_ATOMS: atom_id res chain seq x y z
N MET A 1 3.24 -34.42 -65.09
CA MET A 1 3.05 -34.77 -63.66
C MET A 1 3.21 -33.52 -62.83
N ALA A 2 2.35 -33.36 -61.83
CA ALA A 2 2.13 -32.15 -61.05
C ALA A 2 3.21 -31.88 -59.99
N ALA A 3 3.43 -30.60 -59.65
CA ALA A 3 3.06 -30.05 -58.33
C ALA A 3 3.86 -28.79 -57.92
N LYS A 4 3.13 -27.66 -57.89
CA LYS A 4 2.96 -26.73 -56.76
C LYS A 4 4.13 -25.84 -56.30
N HIS A 5 3.96 -24.55 -56.59
CA HIS A 5 4.37 -23.41 -55.76
C HIS A 5 4.18 -23.66 -54.25
N ARG A 6 5.20 -23.35 -53.44
CA ARG A 6 5.03 -22.80 -52.09
C ARG A 6 6.16 -21.83 -51.75
N ARG A 7 5.85 -20.53 -51.78
CA ARG A 7 6.49 -19.50 -50.95
C ARG A 7 6.24 -19.85 -49.47
N PRO A 8 7.24 -19.80 -48.59
CA PRO A 8 6.99 -19.52 -47.19
C PRO A 8 7.21 -18.01 -46.95
N LEU A 9 6.10 -17.34 -46.66
CA LEU A 9 6.05 -16.06 -45.95
C LEU A 9 6.71 -16.25 -44.58
N ALA A 10 7.99 -15.89 -44.46
CA ALA A 10 8.70 -15.80 -43.17
C ALA A 10 8.81 -14.32 -42.76
N ALA A 11 7.69 -13.61 -42.83
CA ALA A 11 7.56 -12.24 -42.37
C ALA A 11 6.49 -12.21 -41.26
N LEU A 12 6.84 -11.58 -40.15
CA LEU A 12 6.02 -11.30 -38.97
C LEU A 12 5.78 -12.47 -38.00
N LEU A 13 6.80 -12.78 -37.20
CA LEU A 13 6.57 -13.06 -35.78
C LEU A 13 7.00 -11.82 -35.00
N LEU A 14 6.16 -10.79 -35.10
CA LEU A 14 6.20 -9.61 -34.24
C LEU A 14 5.71 -10.02 -32.85
N ILE A 15 6.56 -9.82 -31.85
CA ILE A 15 6.25 -9.09 -30.61
C ILE A 15 4.88 -9.45 -30.00
N ALA A 16 4.81 -10.53 -29.22
CA ALA A 16 3.63 -10.86 -28.40
C ALA A 16 4.00 -11.35 -26.99
N ALA A 17 5.16 -10.94 -26.45
CA ALA A 17 5.64 -11.42 -25.15
C ALA A 17 5.49 -10.42 -23.98
N CYS A 18 4.96 -9.22 -24.20
CA CYS A 18 4.91 -8.19 -23.14
C CYS A 18 3.51 -7.95 -22.53
N ALA A 19 2.46 -8.65 -22.97
CA ALA A 19 1.09 -8.41 -22.46
C ALA A 19 0.76 -9.21 -21.18
N SER A 20 1.51 -10.27 -20.87
CA SER A 20 1.22 -11.16 -19.73
C SER A 20 1.95 -10.78 -18.44
N ALA A 21 2.98 -9.93 -18.54
CA ALA A 21 3.80 -9.51 -17.41
C ALA A 21 3.16 -8.37 -16.60
N SER A 22 2.34 -7.53 -17.24
CA SER A 22 1.65 -6.42 -16.57
C SER A 22 0.51 -6.91 -15.68
N ALA A 23 -0.33 -7.84 -16.18
CA ALA A 23 -1.50 -8.30 -15.42
C ALA A 23 -1.14 -8.94 -14.06
N HIS A 24 -0.08 -9.76 -14.00
CA HIS A 24 0.37 -10.35 -12.74
C HIS A 24 0.96 -9.31 -11.77
N ALA A 25 1.72 -8.34 -12.29
CA ALA A 25 2.29 -7.28 -11.46
C ALA A 25 1.22 -6.31 -10.91
N ASP A 26 0.13 -6.13 -11.65
CA ASP A 26 -1.01 -5.30 -11.26
C ASP A 26 -1.82 -5.99 -10.14
N ASP A 27 -2.16 -7.26 -10.33
CA ASP A 27 -2.87 -8.08 -9.33
C ASP A 27 -2.07 -8.23 -8.03
N ASP A 28 -0.75 -8.42 -8.15
CA ASP A 28 0.16 -8.47 -7.00
C ASP A 28 0.20 -7.15 -6.22
N CYS A 29 -0.01 -6.00 -6.89
CA CYS A 29 -0.09 -4.74 -6.18
C CYS A 29 -1.42 -4.55 -5.45
N VAL A 30 -2.54 -4.82 -6.11
CA VAL A 30 -3.86 -4.72 -5.47
C VAL A 30 -3.92 -5.60 -4.22
N ALA A 31 -3.51 -6.86 -4.35
CA ALA A 31 -3.49 -7.81 -3.25
C ALA A 31 -2.59 -7.34 -2.09
N ARG A 32 -1.41 -6.77 -2.39
CA ARG A 32 -0.49 -6.25 -1.35
C ARG A 32 -1.09 -5.06 -0.60
N VAL A 33 -1.61 -4.07 -1.32
CA VAL A 33 -2.20 -2.87 -0.70
C VAL A 33 -3.42 -3.23 0.14
N ASP A 34 -4.30 -4.11 -0.36
CA ASP A 34 -5.47 -4.56 0.38
C ASP A 34 -5.09 -5.35 1.64
N ALA A 35 -4.09 -6.24 1.53
CA ALA A 35 -3.58 -6.99 2.67
C ALA A 35 -2.97 -6.09 3.75
N GLU A 36 -2.14 -5.11 3.35
CA GLU A 36 -1.54 -4.16 4.28
C GLU A 36 -2.58 -3.23 4.91
N LEU A 37 -3.58 -2.79 4.13
CA LEU A 37 -4.70 -2.01 4.67
C LEU A 37 -5.46 -2.79 5.76
N ALA A 38 -5.70 -4.08 5.53
CA ALA A 38 -6.35 -4.95 6.51
C ALA A 38 -5.47 -5.15 7.77
N ARG A 39 -4.17 -5.38 7.60
CA ARG A 39 -3.20 -5.52 8.70
C ARG A 39 -3.14 -4.25 9.56
N ILE A 40 -3.04 -3.08 8.92
CA ILE A 40 -3.00 -1.79 9.62
C ILE A 40 -4.31 -1.57 10.40
N LYS A 41 -5.46 -1.89 9.82
CA LYS A 41 -6.75 -1.78 10.51
C LYS A 41 -6.79 -2.67 11.75
N GLN A 42 -6.34 -3.92 11.63
CA GLN A 42 -6.25 -4.83 12.78
C GLN A 42 -5.28 -4.31 13.85
N ALA A 43 -4.10 -3.83 13.46
CA ALA A 43 -3.12 -3.29 14.39
C ALA A 43 -3.65 -2.02 15.09
N GLN A 44 -4.41 -1.19 14.39
CA GLN A 44 -5.10 -0.04 14.98
C GLN A 44 -6.14 -0.48 16.01
N ASP A 45 -6.91 -1.53 15.74
CA ASP A 45 -7.89 -2.06 16.68
C ASP A 45 -7.21 -2.55 17.96
N VAL A 46 -6.12 -3.31 17.82
CA VAL A 46 -5.30 -3.77 18.96
C VAL A 46 -4.74 -2.59 19.75
N GLN A 47 -4.21 -1.57 19.08
CA GLN A 47 -3.72 -0.37 19.75
C GLN A 47 -4.82 0.35 20.53
N ARG A 48 -6.03 0.50 19.95
CA ARG A 48 -7.17 1.10 20.66
C ARG A 48 -7.56 0.30 21.89
N THR A 49 -7.52 -1.04 21.82
CA THR A 49 -7.76 -1.90 22.98
C THR A 49 -6.70 -1.71 24.06
N ARG A 50 -5.42 -1.59 23.68
CA ARG A 50 -4.33 -1.33 24.65
C ARG A 50 -4.45 0.04 25.31
N GLU A 51 -4.76 1.07 24.53
CA GLU A 51 -5.01 2.42 25.04
C GLU A 51 -6.19 2.43 26.03
N ALA A 52 -7.30 1.76 25.67
CA ALA A 52 -8.46 1.66 26.55
C ALA A 52 -8.18 0.86 27.83
N ALA A 53 -7.42 -0.24 27.73
CA ALA A 53 -7.00 -1.04 28.87
C ALA A 53 -6.09 -0.27 29.83
N ASN A 54 -5.40 0.76 29.35
CA ASN A 54 -4.56 1.65 30.16
C ASN A 54 -5.29 2.97 30.54
N GLU A 55 -6.62 2.97 30.56
CA GLU A 55 -7.45 4.15 30.90
C GLU A 55 -7.11 5.40 30.07
N LEU A 56 -6.66 5.21 28.83
CA LEU A 56 -6.19 6.27 27.92
C LEU A 56 -4.98 7.06 28.45
N GLN A 57 -4.35 6.61 29.54
CA GLN A 57 -3.09 7.19 30.00
C GLN A 57 -2.00 6.80 29.02
N LEU A 58 -1.25 7.79 28.52
CA LEU A 58 -0.17 7.53 27.58
C LEU A 58 1.08 7.07 28.34
N ASN A 59 1.70 6.02 27.84
CA ASN A 59 3.02 5.55 28.25
C ASN A 59 3.90 5.35 27.01
N LYS A 60 5.18 5.02 27.21
CA LYS A 60 6.14 4.83 26.12
C LYS A 60 5.66 3.85 25.05
N GLU A 61 5.16 2.69 25.45
CA GLU A 61 4.72 1.63 24.53
C GLU A 61 3.50 2.04 23.70
N LEU A 62 2.51 2.68 24.33
CA LEU A 62 1.32 3.19 23.63
C LEU A 62 1.68 4.32 22.67
N CYS A 63 2.57 5.21 23.09
CA CYS A 63 3.08 6.28 22.26
C CYS A 63 3.81 5.74 21.02
N GLN A 64 4.72 4.77 21.22
CA GLN A 64 5.43 4.13 20.13
C GLN A 64 4.49 3.37 19.20
N GLY A 65 3.57 2.56 19.73
CA GLY A 65 2.65 1.78 18.92
C GLY A 65 1.78 2.63 18.00
N ARG A 66 1.39 3.84 18.42
CA ARG A 66 0.65 4.76 17.57
C ARG A 66 1.52 5.48 16.54
N LEU A 67 2.81 5.73 16.84
CA LEU A 67 3.77 6.16 15.82
C LEU A 67 3.97 5.10 14.75
N ASP A 68 4.17 3.85 15.15
CA ASP A 68 4.37 2.73 14.24
C ASP A 68 3.16 2.57 13.30
N LEU A 69 1.95 2.77 13.80
CA LEU A 69 0.73 2.77 12.98
C LEU A 69 0.67 3.93 11.98
N LEU A 70 1.10 5.12 12.38
CA LEU A 70 1.17 6.26 11.47
C LEU A 70 2.22 6.02 10.38
N ASP A 71 3.35 5.44 10.73
CA ASP A 71 4.44 5.11 9.80
C ASP A 71 4.05 4.01 8.82
N ALA A 72 3.34 2.98 9.29
CA ALA A 72 2.79 1.95 8.42
C ALA A 72 1.77 2.52 7.41
N ARG A 73 0.92 3.47 7.84
CA ARG A 73 -0.04 4.13 6.94
C ARG A 73 0.63 5.00 5.90
N PHE A 74 1.71 5.67 6.28
CA PHE A 74 2.54 6.42 5.34
C PHE A 74 3.11 5.52 4.26
N ALA A 75 3.77 4.43 4.67
CA ALA A 75 4.33 3.46 3.73
C ALA A 75 3.25 2.88 2.80
N LEU A 76 2.06 2.59 3.32
CA LEU A 76 0.94 2.12 2.50
C LEU A 76 0.45 3.18 1.50
N SER A 77 0.37 4.46 1.89
CA SER A 77 0.01 5.55 0.98
C SER A 77 1.03 5.68 -0.16
N ASP A 78 2.32 5.57 0.16
CA ASP A 78 3.41 5.59 -0.83
C ASP A 78 3.34 4.40 -1.79
N ASP A 79 3.11 3.19 -1.27
CA ASP A 79 2.96 1.96 -2.07
C ASP A 79 1.75 2.03 -2.99
N PHE A 80 0.62 2.54 -2.49
CA PHE A 80 -0.59 2.78 -3.27
C PHE A 80 -0.33 3.76 -4.42
N GLU A 81 0.28 4.91 -4.15
CA GLU A 81 0.61 5.89 -5.20
C GLU A 81 1.66 5.34 -6.18
N ALA A 82 2.62 4.55 -5.71
CA ALA A 82 3.59 3.88 -6.57
C ALA A 82 2.92 2.91 -7.55
N CYS A 83 1.87 2.20 -7.13
CA CYS A 83 1.13 1.32 -8.02
C CYS A 83 0.18 2.05 -8.95
N ARG A 84 -0.47 3.12 -8.48
CA ARG A 84 -1.28 3.98 -9.36
C ARG A 84 -0.46 4.58 -10.49
N ARG A 85 0.78 4.99 -10.22
CA ARG A 85 1.72 5.46 -11.25
C ARG A 85 2.05 4.41 -12.32
N LYS A 86 1.86 3.12 -12.02
CA LYS A 86 2.02 2.02 -12.98
C LYS A 86 0.74 1.69 -13.76
N GLY A 87 -0.38 2.37 -13.47
CA GLY A 87 -1.67 2.15 -14.14
C GLY A 87 -2.61 1.20 -13.41
N VAL A 88 -2.26 0.74 -12.19
CA VAL A 88 -3.10 -0.16 -11.40
C VAL A 88 -4.39 0.53 -10.97
N ALA A 89 -5.53 -0.12 -11.19
CA ALA A 89 -6.83 0.32 -10.73
C ALA A 89 -7.17 -0.30 -9.38
N PHE A 90 -7.53 0.54 -8.40
CA PHE A 90 -7.97 0.12 -7.08
C PHE A 90 -9.48 0.33 -6.92
N SER A 91 -10.08 -0.31 -5.92
CA SER A 91 -11.46 -0.03 -5.55
C SER A 91 -11.62 1.43 -5.08
N ASP A 92 -12.81 2.02 -5.30
CA ASP A 92 -13.08 3.39 -4.87
C ASP A 92 -12.87 3.61 -3.36
N GLN A 93 -13.10 2.58 -2.56
CA GLN A 93 -12.88 2.65 -1.12
C GLN A 93 -11.40 2.85 -0.80
N VAL A 94 -10.51 2.09 -1.44
CA VAL A 94 -9.06 2.19 -1.26
C VAL A 94 -8.58 3.55 -1.75
N VAL A 95 -9.06 4.00 -2.91
CA VAL A 95 -8.71 5.32 -3.46
C VAL A 95 -9.11 6.45 -2.51
N ARG A 96 -10.34 6.45 -1.98
CA ARG A 96 -10.78 7.46 -1.01
C ARG A 96 -9.98 7.44 0.29
N THR A 97 -9.48 6.29 0.68
CA THR A 97 -8.76 6.11 1.95
C THR A 97 -7.29 6.55 1.85
N LEU A 98 -6.64 6.26 0.73
CA LEU A 98 -5.18 6.40 0.60
C LEU A 98 -4.74 7.57 -0.29
N SER A 99 -5.59 8.05 -1.19
CA SER A 99 -5.25 9.16 -2.10
C SER A 99 -5.06 10.44 -1.31
N GLY A 100 -3.85 11.00 -1.36
CA GLY A 100 -3.50 12.24 -0.65
C GLY A 100 -3.38 12.10 0.87
N ALA A 101 -3.44 10.89 1.42
CA ALA A 101 -3.38 10.67 2.87
C ALA A 101 -2.03 11.10 3.49
N SER A 102 -0.96 11.14 2.71
CA SER A 102 0.40 11.45 3.19
C SER A 102 0.55 12.83 3.84
N ASP A 103 -0.13 13.86 3.32
CA ASP A 103 -0.04 15.21 3.91
C ASP A 103 -0.72 15.25 5.28
N ASP A 104 -1.91 14.66 5.38
CA ASP A 104 -2.65 14.56 6.65
C ASP A 104 -1.88 13.71 7.67
N LEU A 105 -1.28 12.60 7.24
CA LEU A 105 -0.46 11.73 8.07
C LEU A 105 0.78 12.48 8.60
N THR A 106 1.34 13.43 7.84
CA THR A 106 2.48 14.26 8.29
C THR A 106 2.07 15.13 9.46
N GLY A 107 0.93 15.80 9.33
CA GLY A 107 0.36 16.60 10.41
C GLY A 107 0.05 15.76 11.66
N MET A 108 -0.55 14.59 11.46
CA MET A 108 -0.86 13.65 12.55
C MET A 108 0.39 13.15 13.27
N LYS A 109 1.43 12.74 12.54
CA LYS A 109 2.70 12.27 13.13
C LYS A 109 3.38 13.39 13.93
N ALA A 110 3.48 14.58 13.36
CA ALA A 110 4.07 15.72 14.06
C ALA A 110 3.29 16.09 15.33
N SER A 111 1.96 16.05 15.28
CA SER A 111 1.10 16.25 16.45
C SER A 111 1.33 15.19 17.52
N TRP A 112 1.38 13.92 17.12
CA TRP A 112 1.56 12.81 18.03
C TRP A 112 2.93 12.83 18.73
N ILE A 113 4.01 13.14 17.99
CA ILE A 113 5.35 13.31 18.56
C ILE A 113 5.35 14.40 19.65
N ARG A 114 4.66 15.53 19.44
CA ARG A 114 4.56 16.58 20.46
C ARG A 114 3.85 16.11 21.72
N THR A 115 2.73 15.38 21.56
CA THR A 115 1.97 14.82 22.68
C THR A 115 2.76 13.78 23.47
N CYS A 116 3.44 12.89 22.76
CA CYS A 116 4.18 11.77 23.36
C CYS A 116 5.62 12.11 23.75
N GLY A 117 6.10 13.32 23.47
CA GLY A 117 7.50 13.68 23.65
C GLY A 117 8.03 13.52 25.08
N LEU A 118 7.17 13.59 26.11
CA LEU A 118 7.57 13.29 27.49
C LEU A 118 7.65 11.79 27.78
N GLN A 119 6.77 10.98 27.18
CA GLN A 119 6.72 9.53 27.38
C GLN A 119 7.77 8.78 26.58
N MET A 120 8.32 9.43 25.55
CA MET A 120 9.36 8.88 24.67
C MET A 120 10.76 9.40 24.99
N LYS A 121 10.90 10.26 25.99
CA LYS A 121 12.21 10.59 26.55
C LYS A 121 12.61 9.46 27.46
N ASP A 122 13.69 8.79 27.10
CA ASP A 122 14.45 7.96 28.03
C ASP A 122 15.11 8.84 29.10
#